data_AF-A0A258Q090-F1
#
_entry.id   AF-A0A258Q090-F1
#
_cell.length_a   1.000
_cell.length_b   1.000
_cell.length_c   1.000
_cell.angle_alpha   90.00
_cell.angle_beta   90.00
_cell.angle_gamma   90.00
#
_symmetry.space_group_name_H-M   'P 1'
#
loop_
_entity.id
_entity.type
_entity.pdbx_description
1 polymer ?
#
loop_
_entity_poly.entity_id
_entity_poly.type
_entity_poly.pdbx_seq_one_letter_code
_entity_poly.pdbx_strand_id
1 'polypeptide(L)'
;MTNDHKVFDRTQVELNQFEHPAWDEPIICRVEVDLPGWLAQLTGDRTWEIYGEDEEETCISFTMRQRQSAEPRKLLVPKQAEVTLYHNGYAVVDVDGEALFDGSLTTGTSECAHLSYYHATGEQIILN
;
A
#
# COMPACT_ATOMS: atom_id res chain seq x y z
N MET A 1 -15.85 -27.23 66.59
CA MET A 1 -14.78 -27.46 65.61
C MET A 1 -15.42 -28.24 64.48
N THR A 2 -15.62 -27.75 63.25
CA THR A 2 -15.01 -26.62 62.55
C THR A 2 -15.88 -26.32 61.32
N ASN A 3 -16.23 -25.04 61.19
CA ASN A 3 -16.52 -24.23 60.01
C ASN A 3 -17.21 -24.85 58.76
N ASP A 4 -18.43 -24.37 58.54
CA ASP A 4 -18.92 -23.88 57.25
C ASP A 4 -17.79 -23.24 56.41
N HIS A 5 -17.38 -23.91 55.34
CA HIS A 5 -16.69 -23.28 54.21
C HIS A 5 -17.50 -23.52 52.94
N LYS A 6 -18.36 -22.53 52.72
CA LYS A 6 -18.97 -22.11 51.45
C LYS A 6 -18.05 -22.44 50.28
N VAL A 7 -18.34 -23.54 49.57
CA VAL A 7 -17.76 -23.80 48.25
C VAL A 7 -18.30 -22.71 47.34
N PHE A 8 -17.45 -21.71 47.07
CA PHE A 8 -17.70 -20.74 46.03
C PHE A 8 -17.75 -21.50 44.71
N ASP A 9 -18.97 -21.74 44.22
CA ASP A 9 -19.21 -21.97 42.81
C ASP A 9 -18.88 -20.67 42.09
N ARG A 10 -17.58 -20.48 41.82
CA ARG A 10 -17.10 -19.51 40.85
C ARG A 10 -17.53 -20.07 39.51
N THR A 11 -18.76 -19.73 39.12
CA THR A 11 -19.22 -19.64 37.74
C THR A 11 -18.01 -19.39 36.86
N GLN A 12 -17.65 -20.41 36.09
CA GLN A 12 -16.77 -20.29 34.95
C GLN A 12 -17.29 -19.08 34.18
N VAL A 13 -16.51 -18.00 34.19
CA VAL A 13 -16.78 -16.86 33.33
C VAL A 13 -16.57 -17.42 31.93
N GLU A 14 -17.67 -17.69 31.23
CA GLU A 14 -17.69 -18.01 29.80
C GLU A 14 -17.14 -16.80 29.04
N LEU A 15 -15.80 -16.69 28.99
CA LEU A 15 -15.09 -15.64 28.26
C LEU A 15 -15.00 -15.93 26.75
N ASN A 16 -15.70 -16.96 26.25
CA ASN A 16 -15.42 -17.52 24.92
C ASN A 16 -16.58 -17.48 23.92
N GLN A 17 -17.65 -16.70 24.15
CA GLN A 17 -18.74 -16.62 23.16
C GLN A 17 -19.31 -15.20 23.00
N PHE A 18 -18.44 -14.21 22.85
CA PHE A 18 -18.81 -13.12 21.96
C PHE A 18 -18.24 -13.47 20.60
N GLU A 19 -19.05 -14.13 19.76
CA GLU A 19 -18.80 -14.07 18.32
C GLU A 19 -18.74 -12.59 17.96
N HIS A 20 -17.57 -12.13 17.56
CA HIS A 20 -17.37 -10.79 17.04
C HIS A 20 -17.23 -10.92 15.52
N PRO A 21 -18.32 -11.22 14.78
CA PRO A 21 -18.23 -11.44 13.34
C PRO A 21 -17.65 -10.24 12.59
N ALA A 22 -17.74 -9.04 13.17
CA ALA A 22 -17.12 -7.81 12.65
C ALA A 22 -15.57 -7.77 12.77
N TRP A 23 -14.96 -8.63 13.57
CA TRP A 23 -13.51 -8.72 13.82
C TRP A 23 -12.91 -9.96 13.14
N ASP A 24 -13.74 -10.96 12.86
CA ASP A 24 -13.36 -12.20 12.18
C ASP A 24 -13.42 -12.09 10.65
N GLU A 25 -14.06 -11.04 10.12
CA GLU A 25 -14.10 -10.80 8.68
C GLU A 25 -12.79 -10.16 8.19
N PRO A 26 -12.08 -10.76 7.23
CA PRO A 26 -10.84 -10.18 6.73
C PRO A 26 -11.12 -8.87 6.00
N ILE A 27 -10.34 -7.84 6.34
CA ILE A 27 -10.37 -6.55 5.64
C ILE A 27 -9.33 -6.58 4.53
N ILE A 28 -9.78 -6.27 3.32
CA ILE A 28 -8.92 -6.12 2.15
C ILE A 28 -8.48 -4.66 2.09
N CYS A 29 -7.17 -4.44 2.15
CA CYS A 29 -6.55 -3.15 1.92
C CYS A 29 -6.09 -3.08 0.46
N ARG A 30 -6.61 -2.12 -0.30
CA ARG A 30 -6.25 -1.91 -1.71
C ARG A 30 -5.58 -0.55 -1.87
N VAL A 31 -4.38 -0.56 -2.42
CA VAL A 31 -3.64 0.65 -2.81
C VAL A 31 -3.71 0.77 -4.33
N GLU A 32 -4.19 1.90 -4.83
CA GLU A 32 -4.11 2.26 -6.24
C GLU A 32 -3.10 3.40 -6.40
N VAL A 33 -2.16 3.29 -7.34
CA VAL A 33 -1.12 4.29 -7.57
C VAL A 33 -1.10 4.71 -9.04
N ASP A 34 -1.21 6.02 -9.30
CA ASP A 34 -0.98 6.59 -10.64
C ASP A 34 0.52 6.76 -10.86
N LEU A 35 1.20 5.71 -11.34
CA LEU A 35 2.66 5.72 -11.51
C LEU A 35 3.16 6.81 -12.47
N PRO A 36 2.59 7.02 -13.67
CA PRO A 36 2.99 8.12 -14.54
C PRO A 36 2.73 9.49 -13.93
N GLY A 37 1.57 9.68 -13.28
CA GLY A 37 1.26 10.93 -12.58
C GLY A 37 2.23 11.19 -11.44
N TRP A 38 2.59 10.16 -10.68
CA TRP A 38 3.54 10.26 -9.57
C TRP A 38 4.93 10.66 -10.02
N LEU A 39 5.47 9.98 -11.04
CA LEU A 39 6.76 10.36 -11.62
C LEU A 39 6.72 11.76 -12.23
N ALA A 40 5.58 12.19 -12.81
CA ALA A 40 5.44 13.55 -13.28
C ALA A 40 5.51 14.59 -12.17
N GLN A 41 5.00 14.29 -10.98
CA GLN A 41 5.13 15.17 -9.82
C GLN A 41 6.57 15.22 -9.30
N LEU A 42 7.26 14.07 -9.22
CA LEU A 42 8.62 13.98 -8.70
C LEU A 42 9.66 14.59 -9.65
N THR A 43 9.48 14.42 -10.96
CA THR A 43 10.49 14.78 -11.97
C THR A 43 10.15 16.04 -12.77
N GLY A 44 8.88 16.48 -12.75
CA GLY A 44 8.35 17.55 -13.60
C GLY A 44 8.05 17.11 -15.05
N ASP A 45 8.39 15.87 -15.43
CA ASP A 45 8.24 15.34 -16.79
C ASP A 45 6.94 14.52 -16.93
N ARG A 46 6.11 14.79 -17.92
CA ARG A 46 4.77 14.15 -18.07
C ARG A 46 4.75 12.95 -19.03
N THR A 47 5.90 12.50 -19.50
CA THR A 47 6.01 11.58 -20.64
C THR A 47 6.47 10.17 -20.22
N TRP A 48 6.24 9.80 -18.97
CA TRP A 48 6.61 8.49 -18.43
C TRP A 48 5.67 7.38 -18.93
N GLU A 49 6.25 6.26 -19.31
CA GLU A 49 5.52 5.03 -19.65
C GLU A 49 6.11 3.83 -18.92
N ILE A 50 5.24 2.95 -18.45
CA ILE A 50 5.61 1.64 -17.91
C ILE A 50 5.98 0.73 -19.09
N TYR A 51 7.08 0.00 -18.96
CA TYR A 51 7.48 -0.98 -19.97
C TYR A 51 7.86 -2.35 -19.41
N GLY A 52 7.84 -2.51 -18.09
CA GLY A 52 8.00 -3.80 -17.42
C GLY A 52 7.47 -3.76 -16.01
N GLU A 53 7.11 -4.94 -15.52
CA GLU A 53 6.70 -5.20 -14.15
C GLU A 53 7.38 -6.49 -13.68
N ASP A 54 7.71 -6.55 -12.40
CA ASP A 54 8.31 -7.71 -11.75
C ASP A 54 7.70 -7.87 -10.37
N GLU A 55 7.11 -9.03 -10.09
CA GLU A 55 6.39 -9.31 -8.84
C GLU A 55 7.19 -10.30 -7.99
N GLU A 56 7.44 -9.90 -6.75
CA GLU A 56 8.17 -10.65 -5.73
C GLU A 56 7.26 -10.93 -4.53
N GLU A 57 7.70 -11.78 -3.61
CA GLU A 57 6.87 -12.21 -2.46
C GLU A 57 6.38 -11.04 -1.57
N THR A 58 7.13 -9.93 -1.55
CA THR A 58 6.88 -8.80 -0.63
C THR A 58 6.65 -7.46 -1.31
N CYS A 59 6.82 -7.41 -2.64
CA CYS A 59 6.69 -6.18 -3.41
C CYS A 59 6.42 -6.45 -4.88
N ILE A 60 6.03 -5.40 -5.59
CA ILE A 60 5.98 -5.34 -7.04
C ILE A 60 6.82 -4.15 -7.50
N SER A 61 7.68 -4.37 -8.49
CA SER A 61 8.50 -3.35 -9.12
C SER A 61 7.99 -3.05 -10.52
N PHE A 62 8.00 -1.77 -10.91
CA PHE A 62 7.66 -1.29 -12.24
C PHE A 62 8.84 -0.55 -12.83
N THR A 63 9.25 -0.95 -14.03
CA THR A 63 10.27 -0.23 -14.80
C THR A 63 9.59 0.74 -15.75
N MET A 64 10.04 2.00 -15.69
CA MET A 64 9.45 3.12 -16.40
C MET A 64 10.52 3.89 -17.17
N ARG A 65 10.12 4.46 -18.31
CA ARG A 65 11.01 5.28 -19.13
C ARG A 65 10.35 6.56 -19.57
N GLN A 66 11.13 7.61 -19.71
CA GLN A 66 10.66 8.85 -20.30
C GLN A 66 10.59 8.67 -21.83
N ARG A 67 9.42 8.90 -22.43
CA ARG A 67 9.33 9.00 -23.90
C ARG A 67 10.17 10.17 -24.37
N GLN A 68 10.95 9.93 -25.42
CA GLN A 68 11.67 10.99 -26.11
C GLN A 68 10.65 11.98 -26.68
N SER A 69 10.73 13.23 -26.22
CA SER A 69 10.03 14.34 -26.86
C SER A 69 10.62 14.55 -28.26
N ALA A 70 9.77 14.81 -29.24
CA ALA A 70 10.15 14.98 -30.65
C ALA A 70 11.00 16.25 -30.93
N GLU A 71 11.55 16.87 -29.89
CA GLU A 71 12.38 18.07 -29.96
C GLU A 71 13.78 17.72 -30.47
N PRO A 72 14.17 18.16 -31.69
CA PRO A 72 15.31 17.61 -32.42
C PRO A 72 16.67 18.16 -31.97
N ARG A 73 16.87 18.53 -30.70
CA ARG A 73 18.06 19.33 -30.29
C ARG A 73 18.94 18.76 -29.19
N LYS A 74 18.64 17.59 -28.63
CA LYS A 74 19.58 16.93 -27.70
C LYS A 74 19.44 15.41 -27.80
N LEU A 75 20.50 14.73 -28.24
CA LEU A 75 20.66 13.29 -28.00
C LEU A 75 20.80 13.12 -26.47
N LEU A 76 19.67 13.02 -25.79
CA LEU A 76 19.62 12.61 -24.39
C LEU A 76 19.24 11.14 -24.36
N VAL A 77 19.99 10.37 -23.59
CA VAL A 77 19.55 9.04 -23.18
C VAL A 77 18.22 9.23 -22.44
N PRO A 78 17.15 8.53 -22.81
CA PRO A 78 15.87 8.64 -22.12
C PRO A 78 16.07 8.22 -20.66
N LYS A 79 15.58 9.06 -19.73
CA LYS A 79 15.63 8.74 -18.31
C LYS A 79 14.89 7.43 -18.03
N GLN A 80 15.42 6.68 -17.08
CA GLN A 80 14.82 5.45 -16.58
C GLN A 80 14.42 5.63 -15.12
N ALA A 81 13.37 4.94 -14.73
CA ALA A 81 12.90 4.93 -13.36
C ALA A 81 12.46 3.53 -12.96
N GLU A 82 12.61 3.23 -11.68
CA GLU A 82 12.06 2.04 -11.04
C GLU A 82 11.16 2.47 -9.89
N VAL A 83 9.94 1.93 -9.85
CA VAL A 83 9.02 2.12 -8.74
C VAL A 83 8.78 0.78 -8.07
N THR A 84 9.17 0.65 -6.81
CA THR A 84 8.93 -0.55 -6.00
C THR A 84 7.85 -0.27 -4.98
N LEU A 85 6.78 -1.05 -4.99
CA LEU A 85 5.65 -0.97 -4.06
C LEU A 85 5.66 -2.20 -3.15
N TYR A 86 5.86 -2.01 -1.86
CA TYR A 86 5.85 -3.09 -0.87
C TYR A 86 4.45 -3.33 -0.33
N HIS A 87 4.14 -4.59 0.01
CA HIS A 87 2.83 -4.99 0.55
C HIS A 87 2.49 -4.34 1.90
N ASN A 88 3.50 -3.80 2.60
CA ASN A 88 3.31 -3.06 3.85
C ASN A 88 2.97 -1.58 3.64
N GLY A 89 2.79 -1.13 2.38
CA GLY A 89 2.50 0.26 2.04
C GLY A 89 3.73 1.17 1.99
N TYR A 90 4.94 0.60 2.04
CA TYR A 90 6.18 1.33 1.75
C TYR A 90 6.42 1.38 0.24
N ALA A 91 7.08 2.42 -0.25
CA ALA A 91 7.47 2.51 -1.64
C ALA A 91 8.79 3.24 -1.82
N VAL A 92 9.48 2.89 -2.89
CA VAL A 92 10.71 3.53 -3.35
C VAL A 92 10.54 3.93 -4.81
N VAL A 93 10.95 5.14 -5.16
CA VAL A 93 11.03 5.62 -6.54
C VAL A 93 12.47 6.04 -6.80
N ASP A 94 13.14 5.29 -7.67
CA ASP A 94 14.47 5.60 -8.17
C ASP A 94 14.37 6.14 -9.60
N VAL A 95 15.11 7.21 -9.90
CA VAL A 95 15.25 7.76 -11.25
C VAL A 95 16.73 7.91 -11.56
N ASP A 96 17.20 7.19 -12.60
CA ASP A 96 18.60 7.17 -13.03
C ASP A 96 19.62 6.89 -11.88
N GLY A 97 19.24 6.10 -10.87
CA GLY A 97 20.07 5.76 -9.71
C GLY A 97 19.97 6.73 -8.53
N GLU A 98 19.06 7.71 -8.59
CA GLU A 98 18.73 8.62 -7.49
C GLU A 98 17.34 8.31 -6.91
N ALA A 99 17.29 7.99 -5.62
CA ALA A 99 16.03 7.80 -4.90
C ALA A 99 15.32 9.15 -4.68
N LEU A 100 14.28 9.41 -5.48
CA LEU A 100 13.44 10.60 -5.37
C LEU A 100 12.31 10.46 -4.34
N PHE A 101 11.94 9.21 -4.02
CA PHE A 101 11.00 8.89 -2.95
C PHE A 101 11.44 7.61 -2.25
N ASP A 102 11.34 7.61 -0.92
CA ASP A 102 11.68 6.48 -0.06
C ASP A 102 10.85 6.62 1.22
N GLY A 103 9.68 5.99 1.28
CA GLY A 103 8.74 6.24 2.37
C GLY A 103 7.42 5.48 2.30
N SER A 104 6.56 5.76 3.28
CA SER A 104 5.22 5.16 3.39
C SER A 104 4.20 5.90 2.53
N LEU A 105 3.41 5.17 1.75
CA LEU A 105 2.25 5.66 1.01
C LEU A 105 1.03 5.92 1.90
N THR A 106 1.02 5.33 3.10
CA THR A 106 -0.16 5.29 4.00
C THR A 106 -0.18 6.40 5.06
N THR A 107 0.90 7.18 5.19
CA THR A 107 1.05 8.20 6.24
C THR A 107 0.58 9.61 5.85
N GLY A 108 -0.08 9.76 4.71
CA GLY A 108 -0.73 11.00 4.28
C GLY A 108 -1.54 10.80 3.01
N THR A 109 -2.51 11.68 2.75
CA THR A 109 -3.21 11.73 1.46
C THR A 109 -2.25 12.22 0.38
N SER A 110 -1.51 11.30 -0.25
CA SER A 110 -0.79 11.59 -1.49
C SER A 110 -1.81 11.64 -2.63
N GLU A 111 -1.79 12.67 -3.48
CA GLU A 111 -2.65 12.70 -4.67
C GLU A 111 -2.35 11.55 -5.64
N CYS A 112 -1.19 10.91 -5.51
CA CYS A 112 -0.74 9.83 -6.39
C CYS A 112 -1.13 8.43 -5.92
N ALA A 113 -1.59 8.29 -4.67
CA ALA A 113 -1.91 6.99 -4.09
C ALA A 113 -3.25 7.06 -3.36
N HIS A 114 -4.16 6.18 -3.73
CA HIS A 114 -5.47 6.05 -3.10
C HIS A 114 -5.55 4.75 -2.31
N LEU A 115 -5.91 4.88 -1.02
CA LEU A 115 -6.11 3.77 -0.13
C LEU A 115 -7.60 3.52 0.07
N SER A 116 -8.03 2.30 -0.25
CA SER A 116 -9.40 1.87 -0.05
C SER A 116 -9.44 0.56 0.73
N TYR A 117 -10.45 0.45 1.59
CA TYR A 117 -10.67 -0.71 2.42
C TYR A 117 -11.97 -1.37 1.99
N TYR A 118 -11.98 -2.70 1.99
CA TYR A 118 -13.16 -3.48 1.63
C TYR A 118 -13.35 -4.62 2.62
N HIS A 119 -14.61 -4.94 2.87
CA HIS A 119 -14.98 -6.23 3.45
C HIS A 119 -14.64 -7.35 2.47
N ALA A 120 -14.49 -8.58 2.97
CA ALA A 120 -14.28 -9.77 2.14
C ALA A 120 -15.43 -10.00 1.14
N THR A 121 -16.62 -9.51 1.47
CA THR A 121 -17.80 -9.47 0.59
C THR A 121 -17.66 -8.53 -0.61
N GLY A 122 -16.68 -7.63 -0.60
CA GLY A 122 -16.44 -6.61 -1.63
C GLY A 122 -17.08 -5.25 -1.34
N GLU A 123 -17.80 -5.09 -0.22
CA GLU A 123 -18.35 -3.79 0.20
C GLU A 123 -17.23 -2.83 0.64
N GLN A 124 -17.22 -1.60 0.13
CA GLN A 124 -16.22 -0.59 0.49
C GLN A 124 -16.48 -0.04 1.90
N ILE A 125 -15.42 0.00 2.71
CA ILE A 125 -15.42 0.61 4.04
C ILE A 125 -15.04 2.08 3.89
N ILE A 126 -15.94 2.96 4.31
CA ILE A 126 -15.70 4.40 4.37
C ILE A 126 -15.16 4.74 5.76
N LEU A 127 -13.90 5.19 5.80
CA LEU A 127 -13.28 5.71 7.02
C LEU A 127 -13.67 7.20 7.17
N ASN A 128 -14.27 7.55 8.31
CA ASN A 128 -14.69 8.91 8.65
C ASN A 128 -13.66 9.64 9.51
#